data_AF-A0A7W9LRN8-F1
#
_entry.id   AF-A0A7W9LRN8-F1
#
_cell.length_a   1.000
_cell.length_b   1.000
_cell.length_c   1.000
_cell.angle_alpha   90.00
_cell.angle_beta   90.00
_cell.angle_gamma   90.00
#
_symmetry.space_group_name_H-M   'P 1'
#
loop_
_entity.id
_entity.type
_entity.pdbx_description
1 polymer ?
#
loop_
_entity_poly.entity_id
_entity_poly.type
_entity_poly.pdbx_seq_one_letter_code
_entity_poly.pdbx_strand_id
1 'polypeptide(L)'
;MRMPSAPAHRPAPGRQPALDPADVSPDPSLSWSAPLTPGPAPAGTRPVVSFGEPEGYDADARPRPLGRRGASQAAAAAVCLVLGLGLISGAVTGSWLVGDSGEEGSRSTFTASGSLWHSVPVDQLFPPTVQGQGAGPGGADRTWTRIAVAPDSGCKDAFDPLLRKALAPVGCERLLRATYTDATESYVTTVGLLFAKADAPGMTSLANRFRKERLDRRSDLMPLPYAAKDTPAAEFGAGQRAAWTVSVLTEAPVVVYAVSGWADGRTVDDPQPAEDAMESGATTAPAQAGLGYEAQGLADRVERGLRKNVRSATEQPS
;
A
#
# COMPACT_ATOMS: atom_id res chain seq x y z
N MET A 1 30.65 -62.48 -36.48
CA MET A 1 30.97 -62.52 -35.04
C MET A 1 29.88 -61.81 -34.26
N ARG A 2 28.98 -62.56 -33.64
CA ARG A 2 27.91 -62.05 -32.74
C ARG A 2 28.44 -62.14 -31.31
N MET A 3 28.49 -61.02 -30.59
CA MET A 3 28.77 -61.02 -29.16
C MET A 3 27.51 -61.42 -28.37
N PRO A 4 27.60 -62.28 -27.36
CA PRO A 4 26.48 -62.62 -26.50
C PRO A 4 26.23 -61.53 -25.45
N SER A 5 24.95 -61.18 -25.31
CA SER A 5 24.39 -60.22 -24.35
C SER A 5 24.61 -60.64 -22.90
N ALA A 6 24.97 -59.69 -22.05
CA ALA A 6 25.13 -59.88 -20.60
C ALA A 6 23.76 -60.11 -19.91
N PRO A 7 23.70 -60.91 -18.82
CA PRO A 7 22.45 -61.19 -18.11
C PRO A 7 22.03 -60.02 -17.20
N ALA A 8 20.72 -59.76 -17.19
CA ALA A 8 20.07 -58.75 -16.36
C ALA A 8 20.21 -59.07 -14.86
N HIS A 9 20.70 -58.10 -14.08
CA HIS A 9 20.70 -58.14 -12.62
C HIS A 9 19.27 -57.97 -12.09
N ARG A 10 18.81 -58.91 -11.26
CA ARG A 10 17.59 -58.78 -10.45
C ARG A 10 17.90 -57.90 -9.23
N PRO A 11 17.09 -56.87 -8.92
CA PRO A 11 17.21 -56.16 -7.65
C PRO A 11 16.74 -57.07 -6.50
N ALA A 12 17.50 -57.09 -5.41
CA ALA A 12 17.06 -57.69 -4.15
C ALA A 12 15.89 -56.90 -3.55
N PRO A 13 14.93 -57.55 -2.85
CA PRO A 13 13.85 -56.84 -2.19
C PRO A 13 14.42 -55.99 -1.04
N GLY A 14 14.22 -54.68 -1.14
CA GLY A 14 14.59 -53.72 -0.12
C GLY A 14 13.83 -53.98 1.18
N ARG A 15 14.59 -54.07 2.28
CA ARG A 15 14.10 -54.18 3.65
C ARG A 15 13.40 -52.86 4.02
N GLN A 16 12.11 -52.93 4.35
CA GLN A 16 11.37 -51.79 4.89
C GLN A 16 12.00 -51.34 6.21
N PRO A 17 12.24 -50.04 6.44
CA PRO A 17 12.57 -49.54 7.77
C PRO A 17 11.35 -49.70 8.69
N ALA A 18 11.58 -50.20 9.90
CA ALA A 18 10.59 -50.20 10.96
C ALA A 18 10.23 -48.75 11.33
N LEU A 19 8.94 -48.45 11.43
CA LEU A 19 8.43 -47.18 11.91
C LEU A 19 8.62 -47.09 13.42
N ASP A 20 9.40 -46.12 13.88
CA ASP A 20 9.47 -45.71 15.30
C ASP A 20 8.13 -45.08 15.72
N PRO A 21 7.53 -45.45 16.87
CA PRO A 21 6.29 -44.84 17.34
C PRO A 21 6.61 -43.64 18.24
N ALA A 22 7.07 -42.53 17.65
CA ALA A 22 7.19 -41.26 18.37
C ALA A 22 7.31 -40.08 17.41
N ASP A 23 6.21 -39.71 16.75
CA ASP A 23 5.94 -38.31 16.38
C ASP A 23 4.48 -38.16 15.96
N VAL A 24 3.59 -38.04 16.95
CA VAL A 24 2.20 -37.64 16.73
C VAL A 24 2.16 -36.12 16.88
N SER A 25 2.38 -35.40 15.78
CA SER A 25 1.95 -34.01 15.70
C SER A 25 0.43 -33.96 15.65
N PRO A 26 -0.26 -33.15 16.49
CA PRO A 26 -1.71 -33.10 16.48
C PRO A 26 -2.22 -32.44 15.20
N ASP A 27 -3.15 -33.13 14.53
CA ASP A 27 -3.87 -32.63 13.36
C ASP A 27 -4.74 -31.42 13.76
N PRO A 28 -4.51 -30.22 13.20
CA PRO A 28 -5.27 -29.02 13.54
C PRO A 28 -6.75 -29.10 13.11
N SER A 29 -7.12 -30.06 12.25
CA SER A 29 -8.51 -30.22 11.78
C SER A 29 -9.45 -30.88 12.79
N LEU A 30 -8.93 -31.45 13.90
CA LEU A 30 -9.74 -32.14 14.93
C LEU A 30 -10.16 -31.23 16.10
N SER A 31 -9.85 -29.94 16.07
CA SER A 31 -10.15 -29.00 17.17
C SER A 31 -11.54 -28.34 17.10
N TRP A 32 -12.34 -28.61 16.07
CA TRP A 32 -13.62 -27.91 15.80
C TRP A 32 -14.86 -28.82 15.75
N SER A 33 -14.82 -30.02 16.32
CA SER A 33 -15.98 -30.92 16.33
C SER A 33 -16.14 -31.63 17.68
N ALA A 34 -16.76 -30.96 18.65
CA ALA A 34 -17.30 -31.62 19.82
C ALA A 34 -18.76 -32.02 19.55
N PRO A 35 -19.13 -33.32 19.60
CA PRO A 35 -20.51 -33.74 19.51
C PRO A 35 -21.28 -33.42 20.80
N LEU A 36 -22.40 -32.71 20.68
CA LEU A 36 -23.39 -32.53 21.74
C LEU A 36 -24.20 -33.84 21.91
N THR A 37 -23.80 -34.69 22.85
CA THR A 37 -24.66 -35.77 23.36
C THR A 37 -25.39 -35.31 24.63
N PRO A 38 -26.73 -35.40 24.72
CA PRO A 38 -27.46 -35.02 25.92
C PRO A 38 -27.46 -36.18 26.95
N GLY A 39 -26.89 -35.93 28.13
CA GLY A 39 -26.92 -36.84 29.29
C GLY A 39 -27.13 -36.06 30.60
N PRO A 40 -27.71 -36.67 31.65
CA PRO A 40 -28.35 -35.96 32.75
C PRO A 40 -27.35 -35.35 33.75
N ALA A 41 -27.67 -34.15 34.22
CA ALA A 41 -26.83 -33.36 35.12
C ALA A 41 -26.86 -33.88 36.58
N PRO A 42 -25.71 -33.93 37.28
CA PRO A 42 -25.67 -33.89 38.73
C PRO A 42 -25.58 -32.44 39.23
N ALA A 43 -26.27 -32.19 40.35
CA ALA A 43 -26.36 -30.91 41.04
C ALA A 43 -25.01 -30.42 41.57
N GLY A 44 -24.71 -29.13 41.38
CA GLY A 44 -23.53 -28.49 41.95
C GLY A 44 -23.31 -27.07 41.46
N THR A 45 -23.87 -26.11 42.21
CA THR A 45 -23.39 -24.73 42.40
C THR A 45 -23.14 -23.86 41.16
N ARG A 46 -24.17 -23.08 40.76
CA ARG A 46 -24.00 -21.92 39.84
C ARG A 46 -23.49 -20.70 40.62
N PRO A 47 -22.57 -19.89 40.08
CA PRO A 47 -22.28 -18.57 40.64
C PRO A 47 -23.47 -17.64 40.34
N VAL A 48 -24.11 -17.14 41.40
CA VAL A 48 -25.13 -16.10 41.31
C VAL A 48 -24.41 -14.76 41.17
N VAL A 49 -24.55 -14.12 40.02
CA VAL A 49 -24.24 -12.71 39.85
C VAL A 49 -25.42 -11.92 40.40
N SER A 50 -25.25 -11.31 41.57
CA SER A 50 -26.25 -10.40 42.14
C SER A 50 -26.16 -9.07 41.39
N PHE A 51 -27.23 -8.71 40.68
CA PHE A 51 -27.44 -7.34 40.25
C PHE A 51 -27.67 -6.48 41.49
N GLY A 52 -26.95 -5.36 41.59
CA GLY A 52 -27.15 -4.39 42.66
C GLY A 52 -28.53 -3.77 42.55
N GLU A 53 -29.21 -3.68 43.69
CA GLU A 53 -30.50 -3.04 43.90
C GLU A 53 -30.44 -1.55 43.47
N PRO A 54 -31.43 -1.02 42.73
CA PRO A 54 -31.52 0.40 42.47
C PRO A 54 -31.90 1.16 43.75
N GLU A 55 -31.08 2.13 44.16
CA GLU A 55 -31.40 3.00 45.29
C GLU A 55 -32.70 3.77 45.02
N GLY A 56 -33.69 3.53 45.88
CA GLY A 56 -34.98 4.20 45.86
C GLY A 56 -34.85 5.68 46.16
N TYR A 57 -35.51 6.48 45.34
CA TYR A 57 -35.70 7.91 45.54
C TYR A 57 -36.60 8.12 46.76
N ASP A 58 -36.03 8.62 47.85
CA ASP A 58 -36.75 8.88 49.10
C ASP A 58 -37.71 10.08 48.91
N ALA A 59 -38.99 9.85 49.22
CA ALA A 59 -40.10 10.76 48.94
C ALA A 59 -40.49 11.66 50.13
N ASP A 60 -39.66 11.75 51.18
CA ASP A 60 -39.97 12.49 52.42
C ASP A 60 -38.95 13.57 52.84
N ALA A 61 -38.34 14.27 51.86
CA ALA A 61 -37.51 15.44 52.16
C ALA A 61 -38.36 16.72 52.36
N ARG A 62 -38.50 17.16 53.62
CA ARG A 62 -39.18 18.43 53.99
C ARG A 62 -38.54 19.66 53.32
N PRO A 63 -39.32 20.71 52.96
CA PRO A 63 -38.77 21.92 52.36
C PRO A 63 -38.20 22.87 53.43
N ARG A 64 -36.98 23.39 53.19
CA ARG A 64 -36.41 24.56 53.88
C ARG A 64 -35.70 25.50 52.88
N PRO A 65 -35.64 26.80 53.18
CA PRO A 65 -36.01 27.84 52.21
C PRO A 65 -34.87 28.30 51.29
N LEU A 66 -35.28 28.72 50.09
CA LEU A 66 -34.48 29.47 49.13
C LEU A 66 -34.02 30.80 49.74
N GLY A 67 -32.73 30.87 50.04
CA GLY A 67 -32.07 32.08 50.51
C GLY A 67 -30.71 32.26 49.85
N ARG A 68 -30.70 33.07 48.78
CA ARG A 68 -29.60 34.01 48.46
C ARG A 68 -28.29 33.42 47.93
N ARG A 69 -28.25 33.05 46.64
CA ARG A 69 -27.00 32.95 45.84
C ARG A 69 -27.20 33.40 44.39
N GLY A 70 -27.62 34.66 44.19
CA GLY A 70 -27.75 35.27 42.86
C GLY A 70 -26.51 36.05 42.38
N ALA A 71 -25.46 36.18 43.19
CA ALA A 71 -24.33 37.07 42.88
C ALA A 71 -23.06 36.34 42.37
N SER A 72 -22.90 35.04 42.64
CA SER A 72 -21.68 34.30 42.28
C SER A 72 -21.70 33.70 40.86
N GLN A 73 -22.87 33.51 40.25
CA GLN A 73 -22.97 33.01 38.86
C GLN A 73 -22.75 34.12 37.81
N ALA A 74 -23.05 35.38 38.14
CA ALA A 74 -22.82 36.50 37.22
C ALA A 74 -21.33 36.81 37.00
N ALA A 75 -20.48 36.58 38.02
CA ALA A 75 -19.04 36.81 37.93
C ALA A 75 -18.34 35.74 37.05
N ALA A 76 -18.78 34.48 37.10
CA ALA A 76 -18.21 33.40 36.29
C ALA A 76 -18.55 33.57 34.79
N ALA A 77 -19.77 34.03 34.47
CA ALA A 77 -20.18 34.26 33.09
C ALA A 77 -19.41 35.42 32.41
N ALA A 78 -19.09 36.49 33.17
CA ALA A 78 -18.34 37.63 32.65
C ALA A 78 -16.88 37.28 32.30
N VAL A 79 -16.23 36.41 33.08
CA VAL A 79 -14.85 35.96 32.81
C VAL A 79 -14.78 35.08 31.55
N CYS A 80 -15.76 34.20 31.34
CA CYS A 80 -15.82 33.38 30.12
C CYS A 80 -16.09 34.22 28.86
N LEU A 81 -16.87 35.30 28.95
CA LEU A 81 -17.11 36.21 27.83
C LEU A 81 -15.87 37.03 27.46
N VAL A 82 -15.09 37.49 28.45
CA VAL A 82 -13.83 38.22 28.20
C VAL A 82 -12.76 37.29 27.62
N LEU A 83 -12.66 36.05 28.12
CA LEU A 83 -11.78 35.03 27.55
C LEU A 83 -12.20 34.61 26.13
N GLY A 84 -13.51 34.49 25.86
CA GLY A 84 -14.02 34.19 24.52
C GLY A 84 -13.75 35.29 23.50
N LEU A 85 -13.92 36.56 23.85
CA LEU A 85 -13.67 37.70 22.95
C LEU A 85 -12.16 37.96 22.72
N GLY A 86 -11.31 37.68 23.71
CA GLY A 86 -9.85 37.74 23.56
C GLY A 86 -9.29 36.66 22.60
N LEU A 87 -9.91 35.49 22.55
CA LEU A 87 -9.51 34.41 21.63
C LEU A 87 -9.95 34.67 20.17
N ILE A 88 -11.03 35.41 19.96
CA ILE A 88 -11.53 35.74 18.60
C ILE A 88 -10.70 36.87 17.95
N SER A 89 -10.11 37.76 18.75
CA SER A 89 -9.30 38.88 18.23
C SER A 89 -7.84 38.51 17.92
N GLY A 90 -7.33 37.38 18.42
CA GLY A 90 -6.00 36.85 18.05
C GLY A 90 -5.92 36.17 16.68
N ALA A 91 -7.07 35.77 16.11
CA ALA A 91 -7.11 35.06 14.82
C ALA A 91 -6.98 36.00 13.60
N VAL A 92 -7.29 37.29 13.76
CA VAL A 92 -7.33 38.24 12.63
C VAL A 92 -5.97 38.90 12.38
N THR A 93 -5.10 39.02 13.39
CA THR A 93 -3.74 39.56 13.23
C THR A 93 -2.68 38.50 12.94
N GLY A 94 -2.93 37.22 13.20
CA GLY A 94 -2.00 36.12 12.89
C GLY A 94 -1.97 35.72 11.41
N SER A 95 -3.02 36.02 10.64
CA SER A 95 -3.13 35.62 9.23
C SER A 95 -2.26 36.44 8.27
N TRP A 96 -1.71 37.58 8.72
CA TRP A 96 -0.89 38.46 7.86
C TRP A 96 0.62 38.28 8.04
N LEU A 97 1.05 37.50 9.03
CA LEU A 97 2.46 37.14 9.26
C LEU A 97 2.80 35.70 8.84
N VAL A 98 1.80 34.92 8.42
CA VAL A 98 1.94 33.55 7.89
C VAL A 98 1.34 33.53 6.48
N GLY A 99 1.86 34.39 5.60
CA GLY A 99 1.34 34.55 4.25
C GLY A 99 2.45 34.87 3.27
N ASP A 100 3.50 34.04 3.26
CA ASP A 100 4.47 33.93 2.14
C ASP A 100 5.40 32.72 2.36
N SER A 101 5.84 32.51 3.61
CA SER A 101 6.81 31.48 3.97
C SER A 101 6.36 30.04 3.71
N GLY A 102 5.04 29.77 3.81
CA GLY A 102 4.48 28.45 3.51
C GLY A 102 4.41 28.14 2.01
N GLU A 103 4.13 29.15 1.17
CA GLU A 103 4.10 28.99 -0.29
C GLU A 103 5.51 28.91 -0.87
N GLU A 104 6.44 29.73 -0.35
CA GLU A 104 7.86 29.64 -0.70
C GLU A 104 8.47 28.30 -0.26
N GLY A 105 8.18 27.82 0.96
CA GLY A 105 8.63 26.52 1.44
C GLY A 105 8.05 25.34 0.65
N SER A 106 6.79 25.42 0.25
CA SER A 106 6.17 24.41 -0.62
C SER A 106 6.82 24.40 -2.02
N ARG A 107 7.08 25.59 -2.59
CA ARG A 107 7.74 25.74 -3.89
C ARG A 107 9.20 25.24 -3.86
N SER A 108 9.94 25.49 -2.77
CA SER A 108 11.30 24.98 -2.61
C SER A 108 11.33 23.45 -2.46
N THR A 109 10.39 22.89 -1.70
CA THR A 109 10.21 21.43 -1.55
C THR A 109 9.89 20.76 -2.88
N PHE A 110 8.95 21.32 -3.65
CA PHE A 110 8.59 20.82 -4.98
C PHE A 110 9.81 20.81 -5.92
N THR A 111 10.57 21.91 -5.92
CA THR A 111 11.76 22.06 -6.76
C THR A 111 12.86 21.07 -6.36
N ALA A 112 13.13 20.94 -5.05
CA ALA A 112 14.10 19.98 -4.52
C ALA A 112 13.73 18.54 -4.88
N SER A 113 12.44 18.21 -4.84
CA SER A 113 11.92 16.88 -5.21
C SER A 113 12.25 16.50 -6.66
N GLY A 114 12.32 17.47 -7.57
CA GLY A 114 12.68 17.24 -8.97
C GLY A 114 14.13 16.79 -9.18
N SER A 115 15.01 17.01 -8.20
CA SER A 115 16.43 16.60 -8.26
C SER A 115 16.70 15.19 -7.74
N LEU A 116 15.73 14.54 -7.09
CA LEU A 116 15.97 13.28 -6.36
C LEU A 116 16.47 12.15 -7.24
N TRP A 117 16.17 12.16 -8.54
CA TRP A 117 16.65 11.14 -9.48
C TRP A 117 18.18 11.08 -9.59
N HIS A 118 18.88 12.19 -9.35
CA HIS A 118 20.34 12.25 -9.39
C HIS A 118 20.99 12.45 -8.02
N SER A 119 20.25 12.95 -7.03
CA SER A 119 20.77 13.24 -5.69
C SER A 119 20.54 12.12 -4.68
N VAL A 120 19.57 11.23 -4.92
CA VAL A 120 19.28 10.09 -4.04
C VAL A 120 19.82 8.80 -4.65
N PRO A 121 20.56 7.98 -3.88
CA PRO A 121 21.01 6.68 -4.35
C PRO A 121 19.85 5.78 -4.79
N VAL A 122 20.06 5.00 -5.84
CA VAL A 122 19.04 4.10 -6.39
C VAL A 122 18.49 3.12 -5.35
N ASP A 123 19.30 2.69 -4.38
CA ASP A 123 18.89 1.77 -3.30
C ASP A 123 17.97 2.44 -2.26
N GLN A 124 17.88 3.77 -2.23
CA GLN A 124 16.91 4.48 -1.41
C GLN A 124 15.62 4.77 -2.17
N LEU A 125 15.68 4.95 -3.49
CA LEU A 125 14.50 5.10 -4.35
C LEU A 125 13.81 3.76 -4.60
N PHE A 126 14.61 2.71 -4.83
CA PHE A 126 14.17 1.34 -5.09
C PHE A 126 14.93 0.40 -4.16
N PRO A 127 14.51 0.23 -2.90
CA PRO A 127 15.19 -0.65 -1.95
C PRO A 127 15.38 -2.08 -2.49
N PRO A 128 16.51 -2.76 -2.20
CA PRO A 128 16.72 -4.15 -2.60
C PRO A 128 15.61 -5.10 -2.12
N THR A 129 15.06 -4.83 -0.93
CA THR A 129 13.89 -5.51 -0.39
C THR A 129 12.88 -4.48 0.07
N VAL A 130 11.62 -4.64 -0.32
CA VAL A 130 10.51 -3.79 0.11
C VAL A 130 9.54 -4.61 0.95
N GLN A 131 9.25 -4.13 2.16
CA GLN A 131 8.32 -4.79 3.07
C GLN A 131 6.91 -4.23 2.96
N GLY A 132 5.97 -5.17 2.88
CA GLY A 132 4.60 -5.03 2.45
C GLY A 132 3.57 -5.21 3.53
N GLN A 133 3.76 -4.64 4.73
CA GLN A 133 2.82 -4.87 5.82
C GLN A 133 1.39 -4.50 5.42
N GLY A 134 0.46 -5.44 5.54
CA GLY A 134 -0.94 -5.27 5.15
C GLY A 134 -1.20 -4.99 3.66
N ALA A 135 -0.22 -5.23 2.77
CA ALA A 135 -0.34 -4.88 1.35
C ALA A 135 -1.07 -5.91 0.49
N GLY A 136 -1.34 -7.10 1.02
CA GLY A 136 -1.96 -8.20 0.32
C GLY A 136 -3.47 -8.34 0.58
N PRO A 137 -4.12 -9.30 -0.10
CA PRO A 137 -5.52 -9.64 0.14
C PRO A 137 -5.79 -9.91 1.62
N GLY A 138 -6.91 -9.38 2.13
CA GLY A 138 -7.28 -9.53 3.54
C GLY A 138 -6.31 -8.87 4.54
N GLY A 139 -5.43 -7.98 4.08
CA GLY A 139 -4.42 -7.36 4.93
C GLY A 139 -3.22 -8.27 5.21
N ALA A 140 -2.98 -9.27 4.36
CA ALA A 140 -1.77 -10.09 4.45
C ALA A 140 -0.51 -9.26 4.16
N ASP A 141 0.60 -9.65 4.76
CA ASP A 141 1.89 -9.04 4.44
C ASP A 141 2.39 -9.48 3.06
N ARG A 142 3.20 -8.62 2.45
CA ARG A 142 3.90 -8.87 1.18
C ARG A 142 5.39 -8.58 1.34
N THR A 143 6.21 -9.19 0.50
CA THR A 143 7.63 -8.85 0.41
C THR A 143 8.01 -8.88 -1.06
N TRP A 144 8.74 -7.84 -1.49
CA TRP A 144 9.28 -7.75 -2.83
C TRP A 144 10.79 -7.71 -2.79
N THR A 145 11.43 -8.51 -3.65
CA THR A 145 12.89 -8.50 -3.84
C THR A 145 13.22 -7.92 -5.20
N ARG A 146 14.08 -6.90 -5.23
CA ARG A 146 14.49 -6.24 -6.46
C ARG A 146 15.38 -7.18 -7.27
N ILE A 147 14.97 -7.51 -8.48
CA ILE A 147 15.71 -8.38 -9.40
C ILE A 147 16.43 -7.59 -10.48
N ALA A 148 16.00 -6.35 -10.76
CA ALA A 148 16.66 -5.50 -11.74
C ALA A 148 16.41 -4.01 -11.52
N VAL A 149 17.35 -3.20 -12.00
CA VAL A 149 17.20 -1.76 -12.18
C VAL A 149 17.45 -1.46 -13.66
N ALA A 150 16.57 -0.67 -14.27
CA ALA A 150 16.75 -0.26 -15.65
C ALA A 150 17.97 0.65 -15.78
N PRO A 151 18.81 0.46 -16.81
CA PRO A 151 19.87 1.41 -17.13
C PRO A 151 19.31 2.80 -17.30
N ASP A 152 20.13 3.76 -16.90
CA ASP A 152 19.76 5.15 -16.95
C ASP A 152 19.45 5.56 -18.40
N SER A 153 18.18 5.86 -18.67
CA SER A 153 17.67 6.19 -20.01
C SER A 153 16.64 7.30 -19.92
N GLY A 154 16.58 8.14 -20.96
CA GLY A 154 15.49 9.11 -21.08
C GLY A 154 14.14 8.43 -21.31
N CYS A 155 13.04 9.18 -21.31
CA CYS A 155 11.69 8.60 -21.53
C CYS A 155 11.39 8.19 -22.98
N LYS A 156 12.37 8.23 -23.88
CA LYS A 156 12.18 7.80 -25.25
C LYS A 156 11.92 6.29 -25.25
N ASP A 157 10.84 5.87 -25.90
CA ASP A 157 10.42 4.47 -26.04
C ASP A 157 10.09 3.75 -24.71
N ALA A 158 9.97 4.49 -23.60
CA ALA A 158 9.68 3.92 -22.30
C ALA A 158 8.19 3.77 -21.99
N PHE A 159 7.33 4.35 -22.83
CA PHE A 159 5.88 4.30 -22.70
C PHE A 159 5.25 3.98 -24.05
N ASP A 160 4.12 3.29 -24.02
CA ASP A 160 3.27 3.12 -25.20
C ASP A 160 2.84 4.50 -25.75
N PRO A 161 2.60 4.62 -27.07
CA PRO A 161 2.37 5.91 -27.72
C PRO A 161 1.26 6.76 -27.09
N LEU A 162 0.18 6.12 -26.61
CA LEU A 162 -0.95 6.81 -25.99
C LEU A 162 -0.63 7.31 -24.58
N LEU A 163 0.02 6.51 -23.75
CA LEU A 163 0.48 6.94 -22.43
C LEU A 163 1.52 8.08 -22.55
N ARG A 164 2.44 7.97 -23.50
CA ARG A 164 3.39 9.05 -23.82
C ARG A 164 2.65 10.35 -24.18
N LYS A 165 1.59 10.27 -24.99
CA LYS A 165 0.76 11.44 -25.35
C LYS A 165 0.01 12.01 -24.14
N ALA A 166 -0.48 11.15 -23.24
CA ALA A 166 -1.16 11.58 -22.02
C ALA A 166 -0.22 12.34 -21.08
N LEU A 167 1.05 11.91 -20.98
CA LEU A 167 2.09 12.50 -20.12
C LEU A 167 2.85 13.66 -20.78
N ALA A 168 2.76 13.84 -22.09
CA ALA A 168 3.46 14.89 -22.82
C ALA A 168 3.31 16.32 -22.24
N PRO A 169 2.15 16.75 -21.71
CA PRO A 169 2.00 18.09 -21.14
C PRO A 169 2.92 18.40 -19.95
N VAL A 170 3.35 17.39 -19.19
CA VAL A 170 4.27 17.60 -18.06
C VAL A 170 5.74 17.42 -18.43
N GLY A 171 6.00 16.99 -19.67
CA GLY A 171 7.34 16.66 -20.15
C GLY A 171 7.97 15.48 -19.41
N CYS A 172 9.17 15.11 -19.85
CA CYS A 172 10.01 14.14 -19.17
C CYS A 172 11.39 14.74 -18.96
N GLU A 173 11.83 14.73 -17.70
CA GLU A 173 13.21 14.97 -17.32
C GLU A 173 13.97 13.65 -17.24
N ARG A 174 13.47 12.71 -16.44
CA ARG A 174 14.08 11.40 -16.25
C ARG A 174 13.04 10.32 -15.99
N LEU A 175 13.33 9.09 -16.38
CA LEU A 175 12.56 7.93 -15.96
C LEU A 175 13.49 6.92 -15.31
N LEU A 176 13.16 6.54 -14.08
CA LEU A 176 13.82 5.46 -13.38
C LEU A 176 12.85 4.28 -13.25
N ARG A 177 13.35 3.04 -13.38
CA ARG A 177 12.55 1.83 -13.25
C ARG A 177 13.32 0.76 -12.50
N ALA A 178 12.59 -0.03 -11.72
CA ALA A 178 13.11 -1.23 -11.10
C ALA A 178 12.06 -2.34 -11.20
N THR A 179 12.53 -3.58 -11.34
CA THR A 179 11.68 -4.77 -11.39
C THR A 179 11.94 -5.61 -10.18
N TYR A 180 10.85 -6.09 -9.58
CA TYR A 180 10.83 -6.88 -8.37
C TYR A 180 10.14 -8.22 -8.63
N THR A 181 10.50 -9.20 -7.82
CA THR A 181 9.75 -10.44 -7.66
C THR A 181 9.08 -10.47 -6.29
N ASP A 182 7.94 -11.14 -6.18
CA ASP A 182 7.31 -11.41 -4.89
C ASP A 182 8.06 -12.53 -4.12
N ALA A 183 7.66 -12.78 -2.88
CA ALA A 183 8.27 -13.80 -2.02
C ALA A 183 8.15 -15.24 -2.57
N THR A 184 7.18 -15.50 -3.45
CA THR A 184 6.96 -16.83 -4.05
C THR A 184 7.60 -16.98 -5.43
N GLU A 185 8.26 -15.93 -5.93
CA GLU A 185 8.81 -15.86 -7.28
C GLU A 185 7.81 -16.16 -8.41
N SER A 186 6.51 -16.03 -8.11
CA SER A 186 5.44 -16.29 -9.06
C SER A 186 5.03 -15.03 -9.82
N TYR A 187 5.30 -13.85 -9.24
CA TYR A 187 4.92 -12.56 -9.79
C TYR A 187 6.11 -11.65 -9.98
N VAL A 188 6.06 -10.88 -11.06
CA VAL A 188 7.01 -9.81 -11.36
C VAL A 188 6.28 -8.49 -11.40
N THR A 189 6.87 -7.46 -10.80
CA THR A 189 6.31 -6.12 -10.77
C THR A 189 7.38 -5.10 -11.13
N THR A 190 7.15 -4.32 -12.20
CA THR A 190 7.97 -3.16 -12.52
C THR A 190 7.35 -1.93 -11.89
N VAL A 191 8.13 -1.18 -11.11
CA VAL A 191 7.78 0.15 -10.60
C VAL A 191 8.60 1.20 -11.34
N GLY A 192 8.01 2.35 -11.63
CA GLY A 192 8.66 3.46 -12.32
C GLY A 192 8.39 4.81 -11.67
N LEU A 193 9.40 5.67 -11.76
CA LEU A 193 9.37 7.07 -11.33
C LEU A 193 9.69 7.95 -12.53
N LEU A 194 8.67 8.58 -13.10
CA LEU A 194 8.82 9.61 -14.12
C LEU A 194 8.99 10.96 -13.44
N PHE A 195 10.20 11.52 -13.48
CA PHE A 195 10.47 12.89 -13.11
C PHE A 195 10.08 13.81 -14.28
N ALA A 196 9.14 14.70 -14.03
CA ALA A 196 8.55 15.62 -14.99
C ALA A 196 9.28 16.98 -14.99
N LYS A 197 9.05 17.77 -16.04
CA LYS A 197 9.55 19.14 -16.19
C LYS A 197 8.56 20.20 -15.71
N ALA A 198 7.30 19.82 -15.54
CA ALA A 198 6.25 20.73 -15.12
C ALA A 198 6.41 21.19 -13.66
N ASP A 199 5.84 22.37 -13.41
CA ASP A 199 5.64 22.91 -12.08
C ASP A 199 4.39 22.31 -11.39
N ALA A 200 4.14 22.71 -10.14
CA ALA A 200 3.02 22.21 -9.35
C ALA A 200 1.64 22.44 -10.02
N PRO A 201 1.34 23.61 -10.63
CA PRO A 201 0.14 23.78 -11.44
C PRO A 201 0.02 22.81 -12.62
N GLY A 202 1.11 22.57 -13.36
CA GLY A 202 1.13 21.60 -14.45
C GLY A 202 0.85 20.17 -13.99
N MET A 203 1.48 19.75 -12.88
CA MET A 203 1.22 18.45 -12.25
C MET A 203 -0.22 18.32 -11.75
N THR A 204 -0.75 19.37 -11.13
CA THR A 204 -2.16 19.42 -10.68
C THR A 204 -3.13 19.31 -11.86
N SER A 205 -2.83 19.96 -12.98
CA SER A 205 -3.61 19.84 -14.21
C SER A 205 -3.60 18.41 -14.75
N LEU A 206 -2.44 17.76 -14.77
CA LEU A 206 -2.32 16.34 -15.16
C LEU A 206 -3.12 15.42 -14.23
N ALA A 207 -2.97 15.57 -12.91
CA ALA A 207 -3.70 14.77 -11.92
C ALA A 207 -5.23 14.93 -12.09
N ASN A 208 -5.69 16.17 -12.28
CA ASN A 208 -7.10 16.46 -12.57
C ASN A 208 -7.59 15.79 -13.85
N ARG A 209 -6.75 15.77 -14.90
CA ARG A 209 -7.08 15.12 -16.15
C ARG A 209 -7.19 13.60 -15.99
N PHE A 210 -6.20 12.97 -15.34
CA PHE A 210 -6.23 11.53 -15.04
C PHE A 210 -7.53 11.16 -14.32
N ARG A 211 -7.91 11.92 -13.29
CA ARG A 211 -9.16 11.70 -12.54
C ARG A 211 -10.42 11.91 -13.39
N LYS A 212 -10.52 13.02 -14.12
CA LYS A 212 -11.72 13.38 -14.90
C LYS A 212 -11.94 12.45 -16.09
N GLU A 213 -10.88 12.08 -16.78
CA GLU A 213 -10.92 11.22 -17.97
C GLU A 213 -10.70 9.73 -17.64
N ARG A 214 -10.49 9.38 -16.36
CA ARG A 214 -10.23 8.01 -15.87
C ARG A 214 -9.07 7.35 -16.62
N LEU A 215 -8.00 8.10 -16.88
CA LEU A 215 -6.86 7.64 -17.69
C LEU A 215 -6.08 6.52 -17.00
N ASP A 216 -6.08 6.50 -15.67
CA ASP A 216 -5.54 5.43 -14.83
C ASP A 216 -6.27 4.09 -15.03
N ARG A 217 -7.49 4.11 -15.56
CA ARG A 217 -8.33 2.91 -15.79
C ARG A 217 -8.26 2.35 -17.19
N ARG A 218 -7.58 3.03 -18.11
CA ARG A 218 -7.55 2.63 -19.52
C ARG A 218 -6.42 1.64 -19.79
N SER A 219 -6.76 0.45 -20.29
CA SER A 219 -5.78 -0.59 -20.65
C SER A 219 -4.86 -0.17 -21.81
N ASP A 220 -5.27 0.78 -22.65
CA ASP A 220 -4.42 1.34 -23.71
C ASP A 220 -3.44 2.44 -23.21
N LEU A 221 -3.48 2.76 -21.92
CA LEU A 221 -2.58 3.69 -21.23
C LEU A 221 -1.72 2.98 -20.18
N MET A 222 -1.57 1.66 -20.27
CA MET A 222 -0.75 0.88 -19.34
C MET A 222 0.74 1.22 -19.47
N PRO A 223 1.47 1.37 -18.36
CA PRO A 223 2.92 1.51 -18.39
C PRO A 223 3.62 0.28 -18.99
N LEU A 224 4.81 0.48 -19.56
CA LEU A 224 5.65 -0.64 -20.01
C LEU A 224 6.51 -1.17 -18.85
N PRO A 225 6.62 -2.50 -18.70
CA PRO A 225 7.52 -3.11 -17.75
C PRO A 225 8.99 -2.96 -18.17
N TYR A 226 9.90 -3.35 -17.29
CA TYR A 226 11.31 -3.53 -17.60
C TYR A 226 11.69 -5.01 -17.49
N ALA A 227 11.79 -5.65 -18.66
CA ALA A 227 12.15 -7.06 -18.80
C ALA A 227 13.67 -7.24 -18.78
N ALA A 228 14.24 -7.49 -17.59
CA ALA A 228 15.66 -7.76 -17.47
C ALA A 228 15.99 -9.19 -17.89
N LYS A 229 16.95 -9.32 -18.81
CA LYS A 229 17.48 -10.63 -19.23
C LYS A 229 18.05 -11.40 -18.05
N ASP A 230 18.01 -12.72 -18.14
CA ASP A 230 18.57 -13.63 -17.13
C ASP A 230 17.96 -13.45 -15.73
N THR A 231 16.70 -12.98 -15.67
CA THR A 231 15.90 -12.85 -14.44
C THR A 231 14.50 -13.45 -14.66
N PRO A 232 13.70 -13.68 -13.60
CA PRO A 232 12.28 -14.06 -13.74
C PRO A 232 11.44 -13.08 -14.59
N ALA A 233 11.90 -11.82 -14.76
CA ALA A 233 11.21 -10.84 -15.59
C ALA A 233 11.64 -10.87 -17.08
N ALA A 234 12.44 -11.83 -17.51
CA ALA A 234 12.98 -11.87 -18.89
C ALA A 234 11.87 -11.86 -19.96
N GLU A 235 10.73 -12.47 -19.67
CA GLU A 235 9.56 -12.52 -20.56
C GLU A 235 8.48 -11.49 -20.20
N PHE A 236 8.71 -10.62 -19.21
CA PHE A 236 7.72 -9.64 -18.73
C PHE A 236 7.62 -8.43 -19.67
N GLY A 237 7.05 -8.64 -20.84
CA GLY A 237 6.86 -7.63 -21.89
C GLY A 237 5.45 -7.04 -21.92
N ALA A 238 5.12 -6.38 -23.04
CA ALA A 238 3.85 -5.67 -23.21
C ALA A 238 2.61 -6.58 -23.10
N GLY A 239 2.73 -7.85 -23.49
CA GLY A 239 1.62 -8.83 -23.45
C GLY A 239 1.44 -9.51 -22.09
N GLN A 240 2.39 -9.37 -21.17
CA GLN A 240 2.39 -10.02 -19.85
C GLN A 240 1.85 -9.11 -18.74
N ARG A 241 1.54 -7.85 -19.07
CA ARG A 241 1.02 -6.87 -18.11
C ARG A 241 -0.38 -7.27 -17.67
N ALA A 242 -0.60 -7.47 -16.37
CA ALA A 242 -1.84 -8.00 -15.82
C ALA A 242 -2.62 -6.98 -14.98
N ALA A 243 -1.93 -6.26 -14.10
CA ALA A 243 -2.52 -5.18 -13.34
C ALA A 243 -1.58 -3.98 -13.23
N TRP A 244 -2.13 -2.78 -13.12
CA TRP A 244 -1.33 -1.56 -13.09
C TRP A 244 -1.94 -0.46 -12.23
N THR A 245 -1.10 0.47 -11.81
CA THR A 245 -1.51 1.72 -11.15
C THR A 245 -0.65 2.88 -11.65
N VAL A 246 -1.23 4.07 -11.69
CA VAL A 246 -0.53 5.32 -12.03
C VAL A 246 -0.98 6.42 -11.06
N SER A 247 -0.02 6.97 -10.32
CA SER A 247 -0.20 8.03 -9.34
C SER A 247 0.54 9.29 -9.80
N VAL A 248 -0.19 10.38 -10.01
CA VAL A 248 0.39 11.69 -10.34
C VAL A 248 0.55 12.48 -9.05
N LEU A 249 1.80 12.73 -8.63
CA LEU A 249 2.08 13.52 -7.43
C LEU A 249 1.89 15.01 -7.74
N THR A 250 1.27 15.73 -6.81
CA THR A 250 1.01 17.19 -6.96
C THR A 250 1.99 18.04 -6.16
N GLU A 251 2.61 17.42 -5.16
CA GLU A 251 3.61 17.95 -4.23
C GLU A 251 5.05 17.73 -4.71
N ALA A 252 5.23 16.96 -5.78
CA ALA A 252 6.51 16.71 -6.44
C ALA A 252 6.29 16.55 -7.95
N PRO A 253 7.26 16.91 -8.81
CA PRO A 253 7.17 16.71 -10.25
C PRO A 253 7.42 15.24 -10.62
N VAL A 254 6.64 14.31 -10.06
CA VAL A 254 6.84 12.87 -10.25
C VAL A 254 5.51 12.18 -10.55
N VAL A 255 5.52 11.28 -11.54
CA VAL A 255 4.48 10.28 -11.76
C VAL A 255 5.03 8.92 -11.36
N VAL A 256 4.40 8.29 -10.36
CA VAL A 256 4.72 6.94 -9.91
C VAL A 256 3.81 5.97 -10.65
N TYR A 257 4.35 4.87 -11.13
CA TYR A 257 3.50 3.80 -11.65
C TYR A 257 4.04 2.44 -11.25
N ALA A 258 3.17 1.44 -11.27
CA ALA A 258 3.60 0.05 -11.24
C ALA A 258 2.76 -0.78 -12.21
N VAL A 259 3.37 -1.85 -12.71
CA VAL A 259 2.71 -2.87 -13.54
C VAL A 259 3.19 -4.24 -13.08
N SER A 260 2.26 -5.13 -12.79
CA SER A 260 2.49 -6.49 -12.31
C SER A 260 2.05 -7.52 -13.36
N GLY A 261 2.62 -8.71 -13.28
CA GLY A 261 2.29 -9.85 -14.12
C GLY A 261 2.86 -11.14 -13.55
N TRP A 262 2.57 -12.26 -14.22
CA TRP A 262 3.14 -13.56 -13.87
C TRP A 262 4.59 -13.67 -14.36
N ALA A 263 5.43 -14.35 -13.58
CA ALA A 263 6.84 -14.57 -13.90
C ALA A 263 7.06 -15.62 -15.01
N ASP A 264 6.03 -16.39 -15.38
CA ASP A 264 6.13 -17.49 -16.35
C ASP A 264 5.88 -17.07 -17.81
N GLY A 265 5.83 -15.77 -18.08
CA GLY A 265 5.74 -15.24 -19.45
C GLY A 265 4.37 -15.36 -20.11
N ARG A 266 3.35 -15.90 -19.42
CA ARG A 266 2.00 -16.03 -20.01
C ARG A 266 1.41 -14.67 -20.40
N THR A 267 0.73 -14.63 -21.54
CA THR A 267 0.01 -13.42 -21.98
C THR A 267 -1.27 -13.21 -21.18
N VAL A 268 -1.72 -11.96 -21.11
CA VAL A 268 -2.92 -11.57 -20.38
C VAL A 268 -3.89 -10.90 -21.34
N ASP A 269 -5.06 -11.52 -21.53
CA ASP A 269 -6.06 -11.03 -22.47
C ASP A 269 -6.93 -9.91 -21.87
N ASP A 270 -7.14 -9.94 -20.55
CA ASP A 270 -7.97 -8.97 -19.82
C ASP A 270 -7.19 -8.37 -18.64
N PRO A 271 -6.27 -7.43 -18.90
CA PRO A 271 -5.58 -6.72 -17.83
C PRO A 271 -6.54 -5.75 -17.12
N GLN A 272 -6.37 -5.58 -15.81
CA GLN A 272 -7.27 -4.75 -14.98
C GLN A 272 -6.50 -3.66 -14.22
N PRO A 273 -7.04 -2.45 -14.06
CA PRO A 273 -6.48 -1.47 -13.12
C PRO A 273 -6.38 -2.10 -11.73
N ALA A 274 -5.32 -1.79 -10.99
CA ALA A 274 -5.06 -2.42 -9.69
C ALA A 274 -6.21 -2.22 -8.71
N GLU A 275 -6.84 -1.04 -8.73
CA GLU A 275 -8.01 -0.74 -7.91
C GLU A 275 -9.20 -1.66 -8.22
N ASP A 276 -9.49 -1.91 -9.50
CA ASP A 276 -10.56 -2.83 -9.91
C ASP A 276 -10.21 -4.29 -9.58
N ALA A 277 -8.96 -4.68 -9.78
CA ALA A 277 -8.47 -6.02 -9.43
C ALA A 277 -8.46 -6.28 -7.91
N MET A 278 -8.51 -5.24 -7.08
CA MET A 278 -8.56 -5.33 -5.63
C MET A 278 -9.99 -5.24 -5.07
N GLU A 279 -11.01 -5.04 -5.91
CA GLU A 279 -12.40 -4.99 -5.46
C GLU A 279 -12.86 -6.32 -4.86
N SER A 280 -13.66 -6.24 -3.81
CA SER A 280 -14.23 -7.42 -3.16
C SER A 280 -15.12 -8.19 -4.13
N GLY A 281 -14.86 -9.50 -4.27
CA GLY A 281 -15.62 -10.36 -5.17
C GLY A 281 -15.21 -10.28 -6.64
N ALA A 282 -14.15 -9.56 -6.99
CA ALA A 282 -13.58 -9.60 -8.34
C ALA A 282 -13.08 -11.01 -8.68
N THR A 283 -13.47 -11.52 -9.84
CA THR A 283 -13.22 -12.92 -10.27
C THR A 283 -12.33 -13.04 -11.50
N THR A 284 -11.79 -11.93 -12.00
CA THR A 284 -10.83 -11.93 -13.11
C THR A 284 -9.51 -12.58 -12.69
N ALA A 285 -8.74 -13.08 -13.66
CA ALA A 285 -7.47 -13.73 -13.37
C ALA A 285 -6.48 -12.80 -12.62
N PRO A 286 -6.31 -11.51 -12.98
CA PRO A 286 -5.47 -10.60 -12.21
C PRO A 286 -5.96 -10.38 -10.77
N ALA A 287 -7.28 -10.34 -10.56
CA ALA A 287 -7.87 -10.17 -9.24
C ALA A 287 -7.62 -11.37 -8.33
N GLN A 288 -7.95 -12.57 -8.80
CA GLN A 288 -7.79 -13.80 -8.00
C GLN A 288 -6.32 -14.14 -7.73
N ALA A 289 -5.40 -13.78 -8.65
CA ALA A 289 -3.97 -13.91 -8.42
C ALA A 289 -3.43 -12.87 -7.41
N GLY A 290 -4.19 -11.81 -7.12
CA GLY A 290 -3.75 -10.72 -6.26
C GLY A 290 -2.77 -9.75 -6.94
N LEU A 291 -2.73 -9.70 -8.27
CA LEU A 291 -1.79 -8.85 -9.02
C LEU A 291 -2.07 -7.35 -8.85
N GLY A 292 -3.31 -6.97 -8.54
CA GLY A 292 -3.63 -5.60 -8.13
C GLY A 292 -2.89 -5.18 -6.86
N TYR A 293 -2.83 -6.08 -5.86
CA TYR A 293 -2.08 -5.85 -4.62
C TYR A 293 -0.56 -5.78 -4.86
N GLU A 294 -0.03 -6.54 -5.81
CA GLU A 294 1.37 -6.44 -6.23
C GLU A 294 1.70 -5.05 -6.79
N ALA A 295 0.90 -4.56 -7.74
CA ALA A 295 1.11 -3.27 -8.39
C ALA A 295 0.90 -2.11 -7.40
N GLN A 296 -0.28 -2.03 -6.76
CA GLN A 296 -0.61 -0.94 -5.84
C GLN A 296 0.30 -0.95 -4.61
N GLY A 297 0.51 -2.14 -4.02
CA GLY A 297 1.29 -2.30 -2.80
C GLY A 297 2.73 -1.83 -2.97
N LEU A 298 3.37 -2.16 -4.08
CA LEU A 298 4.75 -1.72 -4.35
C LEU A 298 4.81 -0.24 -4.70
N ALA A 299 3.91 0.26 -5.57
CA ALA A 299 3.85 1.68 -5.94
C ALA A 299 3.72 2.59 -4.71
N ASP A 300 2.79 2.27 -3.80
CA ASP A 300 2.55 3.03 -2.57
C ASP A 300 3.80 3.14 -1.69
N ARG A 301 4.63 2.10 -1.68
CA ARG A 301 5.83 2.03 -0.83
C ARG A 301 6.98 2.81 -1.41
N VAL A 302 7.17 2.73 -2.72
CA VAL A 302 8.11 3.57 -3.44
C VAL A 302 7.71 5.04 -3.33
N GLU A 303 6.42 5.37 -3.46
CA GLU A 303 5.90 6.73 -3.25
C GLU A 303 6.18 7.24 -1.82
N ARG A 304 5.89 6.41 -0.79
CA ARG A 304 6.22 6.78 0.60
C ARG A 304 7.73 6.97 0.82
N GLY A 305 8.56 6.13 0.21
CA GLY A 305 10.03 6.27 0.25
C GLY A 305 10.49 7.58 -0.38
N LEU A 306 9.94 7.91 -1.56
CA LEU A 306 10.21 9.18 -2.24
C LEU A 306 9.83 10.38 -1.36
N ARG A 307 8.62 10.41 -0.80
CA ARG A 307 8.18 11.48 0.12
C ARG A 307 9.06 11.62 1.36
N LYS A 308 9.61 10.51 1.87
CA LYS A 308 10.56 10.55 2.98
C LYS A 308 11.88 11.23 2.56
N ASN A 309 12.40 10.89 1.38
CA ASN A 309 13.63 11.50 0.85
C ASN A 309 13.46 13.01 0.58
N VAL A 310 12.29 13.44 0.12
CA VAL A 310 11.95 14.87 -0.03
C VAL A 310 12.12 15.62 1.30
N ARG A 311 11.50 15.09 2.38
CA ARG A 311 11.56 15.71 3.71
C ARG A 311 12.99 15.84 4.22
N SER A 312 13.80 14.79 4.08
CA SER A 312 15.19 14.80 4.50
C SER A 312 16.05 15.80 3.70
N ALA A 313 15.79 15.95 2.40
CA ALA A 313 16.50 16.93 1.56
C ALA A 313 16.17 18.38 1.93
N THR A 314 14.94 18.67 2.39
CA THR A 314 14.56 20.00 2.87
C THR A 314 15.04 20.33 4.29
N GLU A 315 15.32 19.33 5.11
CA GLU A 315 15.80 19.50 6.49
C GLU A 315 17.32 19.70 6.60
N GLN A 316 18.09 19.30 5.57
CA GLN A 316 19.52 19.57 5.46
C GLN A 316 19.79 20.71 4.48
N PRO A 317 19.70 21.98 4.91
CA PRO A 317 20.19 23.07 4.09
C PRO A 317 21.71 22.95 3.98
N SER A 318 22.21 22.93 2.76
CA SER A 318 23.64 22.98 2.44
C SER A 318 24.29 24.29 2.88
#